data_AF-A0A812VX49-F1
#
_entry.id   AF-A0A812VX49-F1
#
_cell.length_a   1.000
_cell.length_b   1.000
_cell.length_c   1.000
_cell.angle_alpha   90.00
_cell.angle_beta   90.00
_cell.angle_gamma   90.00
#
_symmetry.space_group_name_H-M   'P 1'
#
loop_
_entity.id
_entity.type
_entity.pdbx_description
1 polymer ?
#
loop_
_entity_poly.entity_id
_entity_poly.type
_entity_poly.pdbx_seq_one_letter_code
_entity_poly.pdbx_strand_id
1 'polypeptide(L)'
;MDSGAGVDAVSPFNPGQLYKGLPSVTIDIDGEPIVVKIDSVYGPQPTKVGGVTPGPNDYFQLPMNANEHAPNGLHKKWCDFTITEQKMAVYQVARMNKMRQEHADAWMDRVADYVRLQTLQKETDALPPSQ
;
A
#
# COMPACT_ATOMS: atom_id res chain seq x y z
N MET A 1 17.00 56.95 5.46
CA MET A 1 16.58 56.34 4.18
C MET A 1 15.85 55.08 4.55
N ASP A 2 14.60 55.04 4.12
CA ASP A 2 13.56 54.16 4.61
C ASP A 2 13.73 52.71 4.13
N SER A 3 13.15 51.84 4.93
CA SER A 3 13.25 50.38 5.00
C SER A 3 12.53 49.74 3.82
N GLY A 4 13.23 48.88 3.08
CA GLY A 4 12.62 48.06 2.02
C GLY A 4 13.00 46.60 2.22
N ALA A 5 12.60 46.00 3.34
CA ALA A 5 12.65 44.57 3.52
C ALA A 5 11.81 43.93 2.40
N GLY A 6 12.50 43.35 1.42
CA GLY A 6 11.89 42.58 0.34
C GLY A 6 11.10 41.46 0.99
N VAL A 7 9.77 41.60 0.91
CA VAL A 7 8.79 40.63 1.39
C VAL A 7 9.21 39.27 0.84
N ASP A 8 9.50 38.33 1.73
CA ASP A 8 9.77 36.93 1.38
C ASP A 8 8.65 36.45 0.47
N ALA A 9 8.94 36.34 -0.83
CA ALA A 9 8.00 35.86 -1.81
C ALA A 9 7.74 34.38 -1.49
N VAL A 10 6.70 34.13 -0.70
CA VAL A 10 6.18 32.78 -0.48
C VAL A 10 5.78 32.26 -1.85
N SER A 11 6.61 31.36 -2.39
CA SER A 11 6.36 30.73 -3.68
C SER A 11 4.95 30.11 -3.67
N PRO A 12 4.10 30.39 -4.66
CA PRO A 12 2.75 29.88 -4.67
C PRO A 12 2.78 28.35 -4.61
N PHE A 13 1.93 27.79 -3.76
CA PHE A 13 1.75 26.35 -3.65
C PHE A 13 1.40 25.77 -5.03
N ASN A 14 2.28 24.94 -5.59
CA ASN A 14 2.02 24.28 -6.86
C ASN A 14 1.63 22.82 -6.59
N PRO A 15 0.34 22.45 -6.75
CA PRO A 15 -0.09 21.06 -6.57
C PRO A 15 0.64 20.16 -7.56
N GLY A 16 1.14 19.03 -7.06
CA GLY A 16 1.80 18.03 -7.87
C GLY A 16 0.82 17.41 -8.85
N GLN A 17 1.21 17.31 -10.12
CA GLN A 17 0.43 16.60 -11.15
C GLN A 17 1.14 15.34 -11.65
N LEU A 18 2.08 14.80 -10.85
CA LEU A 18 2.99 13.74 -11.29
C LEU A 18 2.24 12.48 -11.75
N TYR A 19 1.15 12.13 -11.07
CA TYR A 19 0.35 10.93 -11.37
C TYR A 19 -1.01 11.24 -11.99
N LYS A 20 -1.21 12.47 -12.50
CA LYS A 20 -2.50 12.88 -13.06
C LYS A 20 -2.84 12.03 -14.29
N GLY A 21 -4.01 11.38 -14.25
CA GLY A 21 -4.51 10.56 -15.36
C GLY A 21 -3.86 9.17 -15.49
N LEU A 22 -2.93 8.81 -14.60
CA LEU A 22 -2.37 7.48 -14.55
C LEU A 22 -3.28 6.57 -13.71
N PRO A 23 -3.71 5.40 -14.23
CA PRO A 23 -4.52 4.45 -13.45
C PRO A 23 -3.68 3.60 -12.49
N SER A 24 -2.37 3.53 -12.72
CA SER A 24 -1.42 2.80 -11.87
C SER A 24 0.02 3.26 -12.11
N VAL A 25 0.89 2.96 -11.16
CA VAL A 25 2.34 3.17 -11.22
C VAL A 25 3.07 1.96 -10.66
N THR A 26 4.19 1.58 -11.27
CA THR A 26 5.06 0.51 -10.78
C THR A 26 6.22 1.13 -10.01
N ILE A 27 6.44 0.66 -8.79
CA ILE A 27 7.52 1.10 -7.89
C ILE A 27 8.39 -0.10 -7.55
N ASP A 28 9.71 0.06 -7.66
CA ASP A 28 10.66 -0.94 -7.18
C ASP A 28 10.78 -0.85 -5.65
N ILE A 29 10.51 -1.95 -4.96
CA ILE A 29 10.69 -2.10 -3.51
C ILE A 29 11.64 -3.28 -3.27
N ASP A 30 12.89 -2.97 -2.93
CA ASP A 30 13.99 -3.92 -2.71
C ASP A 30 14.23 -4.88 -3.90
N GLY A 31 14.16 -4.36 -5.14
CA GLY A 31 14.35 -5.14 -6.36
C GLY A 31 13.11 -5.87 -6.87
N GLU A 32 11.97 -5.70 -6.20
CA GLU A 32 10.68 -6.26 -6.64
C GLU A 32 9.76 -5.16 -7.20
N PRO A 33 9.23 -5.34 -8.43
CA PRO A 33 8.31 -4.38 -9.02
C PRO A 33 6.91 -4.54 -8.41
N ILE A 34 6.47 -3.53 -7.66
CA ILE A 34 5.13 -3.48 -7.05
C ILE A 34 4.24 -2.51 -7.82
N VAL A 35 3.09 -2.99 -8.29
CA VAL A 35 2.08 -2.17 -8.97
C VAL A 35 1.15 -1.53 -7.94
N VAL A 36 1.06 -0.21 -7.96
CA VAL A 36 0.15 0.59 -7.15
C VAL A 36 -0.93 1.19 -8.04
N LYS A 37 -2.21 0.92 -7.72
CA LYS A 37 -3.34 1.55 -8.39
C LYS A 37 -3.50 2.99 -7.91
N ILE A 38 -3.84 3.89 -8.81
CA ILE A 38 -4.06 5.31 -8.51
C ILE A 38 -5.50 5.65 -8.84
N ASP A 39 -6.23 6.12 -7.84
CA ASP A 39 -7.51 6.79 -8.00
C ASP A 39 -7.26 8.29 -8.25
N SER A 40 -7.90 8.86 -9.26
CA SER A 40 -7.70 10.27 -9.62
C SER A 40 -8.17 11.27 -8.56
N VAL A 41 -9.07 10.85 -7.67
CA VAL A 41 -9.68 11.66 -6.62
C VAL A 41 -9.02 11.38 -5.27
N TYR A 42 -8.77 10.10 -4.99
CA TYR A 42 -8.38 9.59 -3.68
C TYR A 42 -6.89 9.22 -3.57
N GLY A 43 -6.18 9.14 -4.69
CA GLY A 43 -4.74 8.84 -4.72
C GLY A 43 -4.44 7.34 -4.72
N PRO A 44 -3.27 6.91 -4.21
CA PRO A 44 -2.83 5.54 -4.28
C PRO A 44 -3.69 4.60 -3.42
N GLN A 45 -4.07 3.45 -3.99
CA GLN A 45 -4.96 2.49 -3.37
C GLN A 45 -4.21 1.24 -2.89
N PRO A 46 -4.35 0.88 -1.62
CA PRO A 46 -3.74 -0.33 -1.09
C PRO A 46 -4.48 -1.60 -1.51
N THR A 47 -3.75 -2.70 -1.68
CA THR A 47 -4.34 -4.03 -1.94
C THR A 47 -4.65 -4.74 -0.65
N LYS A 48 -5.59 -5.69 -0.68
CA LYS A 48 -5.79 -6.63 0.44
C LYS A 48 -4.58 -7.55 0.61
N VAL A 49 -4.57 -8.27 1.74
CA VAL A 49 -3.72 -9.44 1.94
C VAL A 49 -3.92 -10.40 0.75
N GLY A 50 -2.82 -10.85 0.15
CA GLY A 50 -2.84 -11.67 -1.07
C GLY A 50 -3.00 -10.89 -2.39
N GLY A 51 -2.82 -9.56 -2.38
CA GLY A 51 -2.77 -8.75 -3.61
C GLY A 51 -4.15 -8.46 -4.25
N VAL A 52 -5.24 -8.88 -3.62
CA VAL A 52 -6.59 -8.70 -4.17
C VAL A 52 -7.02 -7.23 -4.10
N THR A 53 -7.63 -6.73 -5.17
CA THR A 53 -8.20 -5.38 -5.17
C THR A 53 -9.38 -5.30 -4.20
N PRO A 54 -9.46 -4.28 -3.34
CA PRO A 54 -10.59 -4.15 -2.41
C PRO A 54 -11.92 -3.94 -3.13
N GLY A 55 -13.00 -4.55 -2.61
CA GLY A 55 -14.36 -4.40 -3.17
C GLY A 55 -15.02 -3.06 -2.79
N PRO A 56 -16.16 -2.69 -3.39
CA PRO A 56 -16.76 -1.35 -3.29
C PRO A 56 -17.10 -0.87 -1.87
N ASN A 57 -17.25 -1.79 -0.91
CA ASN A 57 -17.58 -1.49 0.49
C ASN A 57 -16.41 -1.76 1.44
N ASP A 58 -15.20 -1.93 0.90
CA ASP A 58 -14.05 -2.33 1.68
C ASP A 58 -13.33 -1.13 2.30
N TYR A 59 -12.92 -1.24 3.56
CA TYR A 59 -12.12 -0.20 4.22
C TYR A 59 -10.86 0.15 3.44
N PHE A 60 -10.26 -0.82 2.73
CA PHE A 60 -9.07 -0.58 1.92
C PHE A 60 -9.34 0.14 0.58
N GLN A 61 -10.60 0.40 0.20
CA GLN A 61 -10.91 1.36 -0.86
C GLN A 61 -10.84 2.81 -0.39
N LEU A 62 -10.92 3.05 0.92
CA LEU A 62 -10.78 4.40 1.43
C LEU A 62 -9.37 4.91 1.08
N PRO A 63 -9.25 6.19 0.69
CA PRO A 63 -7.95 6.80 0.42
C PRO A 63 -7.01 6.46 1.56
N MET A 64 -5.83 5.92 1.24
CA MET A 64 -4.73 5.90 2.20
C MET A 64 -4.26 7.34 2.33
N ASN A 65 -5.03 8.12 3.09
CA ASN A 65 -4.63 9.44 3.48
C ASN A 65 -3.38 9.21 4.33
N ALA A 66 -2.23 9.65 3.85
CA ALA A 66 -0.98 9.70 4.62
C ALA A 66 -1.14 10.42 5.99
N ASN A 67 -2.31 11.02 6.23
CA ASN A 67 -2.71 11.81 7.39
C ASN A 67 -3.87 11.21 8.22
N GLU A 68 -4.21 9.91 8.15
CA GLU A 68 -5.14 9.33 9.14
C GLU A 68 -4.66 9.54 10.59
N HIS A 69 -3.39 9.93 10.79
CA HIS A 69 -2.80 10.26 12.09
C HIS A 69 -2.28 11.70 12.18
N ALA A 70 -2.71 12.61 11.30
CA ALA A 70 -2.40 14.02 11.50
C ALA A 70 -3.15 14.48 12.77
N PRO A 71 -2.44 14.99 13.80
CA PRO A 71 -3.03 15.30 15.11
C PRO A 71 -4.15 16.38 15.07
N ASN A 72 -4.40 16.97 13.89
CA ASN A 72 -5.26 18.12 13.70
C ASN A 72 -6.48 17.82 12.80
N GLY A 73 -6.67 16.58 12.35
CA GLY A 73 -7.82 16.20 11.50
C GLY A 73 -7.85 16.86 10.10
N LEU A 74 -6.79 17.55 9.69
CA LEU A 74 -6.69 18.17 8.37
C LEU A 74 -6.36 17.12 7.31
N HIS A 75 -7.41 16.61 6.68
CA HIS A 75 -7.32 15.74 5.50
C HIS A 75 -7.01 16.59 4.27
N LYS A 76 -5.75 16.56 3.84
CA LYS A 76 -5.35 17.13 2.56
C LYS A 76 -5.86 16.23 1.43
N LYS A 77 -6.51 16.78 0.40
CA LYS A 77 -6.98 15.98 -0.73
C LYS A 77 -5.81 15.59 -1.62
N TRP A 78 -5.90 14.46 -2.33
CA TRP A 78 -4.86 14.00 -3.25
C TRP A 78 -4.44 15.06 -4.28
N CYS A 79 -5.41 15.79 -4.84
CA CYS A 79 -5.17 16.88 -5.79
C CYS A 79 -4.35 18.03 -5.21
N ASP A 80 -4.33 18.16 -3.88
CA ASP A 80 -3.61 19.22 -3.20
C ASP A 80 -2.20 18.75 -2.82
N PHE A 81 -1.83 17.48 -3.00
CA PHE A 81 -0.50 16.99 -2.62
C PHE A 81 0.58 17.61 -3.52
N THR A 82 1.70 18.02 -2.93
CA THR A 82 2.93 18.31 -3.64
C THR A 82 3.46 17.05 -4.32
N ILE A 83 4.36 17.21 -5.29
CA ILE A 83 5.02 16.09 -5.95
C ILE A 83 5.70 15.15 -4.93
N THR A 84 6.33 15.71 -3.90
CA THR A 84 7.00 14.93 -2.85
C THR A 84 6.00 14.12 -2.02
N GLU A 85 4.91 14.74 -1.58
CA GLU A 85 3.84 14.03 -0.85
C GLU A 85 3.22 12.92 -1.72
N GLN A 86 3.00 13.18 -3.01
CA GLN A 86 2.50 12.17 -3.95
C GLN A 86 3.45 10.98 -4.07
N LYS A 87 4.76 11.24 -4.23
CA LYS A 87 5.79 10.18 -4.27
C LYS A 87 5.81 9.36 -2.98
N MET A 88 5.80 10.03 -1.83
CA MET A 88 5.82 9.37 -0.53
C MET A 88 4.58 8.50 -0.31
N ALA A 89 3.39 9.01 -0.64
CA ALA A 89 2.15 8.25 -0.50
C ALA A 89 2.15 6.98 -1.38
N VAL A 90 2.56 7.12 -2.65
CA VAL A 90 2.68 5.99 -3.58
C VAL A 90 3.68 4.95 -3.06
N TYR A 91 4.85 5.39 -2.59
CA TYR A 91 5.88 4.50 -2.04
C TYR A 91 5.42 3.78 -0.78
N GLN A 92 4.73 4.47 0.12
CA GLN A 92 4.15 3.86 1.33
C GLN A 92 3.14 2.77 0.99
N VAL A 93 2.25 3.02 0.02
CA VAL A 93 1.29 2.01 -0.46
C VAL A 93 2.01 0.83 -1.11
N ALA A 94 3.03 1.07 -1.94
CA ALA A 94 3.82 0.00 -2.55
C ALA A 94 4.46 -0.91 -1.48
N ARG A 95 5.11 -0.33 -0.47
CA ARG A 95 5.71 -1.08 0.63
C ARG A 95 4.66 -1.86 1.42
N MET A 96 3.49 -1.29 1.66
CA MET A 96 2.42 -1.98 2.36
C MET A 96 1.86 -3.16 1.56
N ASN A 97 1.69 -3.00 0.25
CA ASN A 97 1.23 -4.07 -0.63
C ASN A 97 2.23 -5.24 -0.63
N LYS A 98 3.54 -4.96 -0.68
CA LYS A 98 4.60 -5.97 -0.54
C LYS A 98 4.48 -6.73 0.79
N MET A 99 4.46 -6.03 1.93
CA MET A 99 4.34 -6.68 3.25
C MET A 99 3.07 -7.55 3.37
N ARG A 100 1.96 -7.11 2.78
CA ARG A 100 0.70 -7.87 2.75
C ARG A 100 0.76 -9.11 1.88
N GLN A 101 1.54 -9.08 0.80
CA GLN A 101 1.80 -10.23 -0.06
C GLN A 101 2.71 -11.22 0.67
N GLU A 102 3.84 -10.77 1.22
CA GLU A 102 4.76 -11.61 2.01
C GLU A 102 4.05 -12.31 3.18
N HIS A 103 3.16 -11.60 3.88
CA HIS A 103 2.38 -12.19 4.96
C HIS A 103 1.39 -13.25 4.46
N ALA A 104 0.79 -13.05 3.28
CA ALA A 104 -0.10 -14.04 2.67
C ALA A 104 0.67 -15.30 2.26
N ASP A 105 1.83 -15.12 1.62
CA ASP A 105 2.69 -16.21 1.15
C ASP A 105 3.19 -17.04 2.34
N ALA A 106 3.70 -16.37 3.39
CA ALA A 106 4.12 -17.05 4.61
C ALA A 106 2.99 -17.81 5.32
N TRP A 107 1.75 -17.31 5.24
CA TRP A 107 0.59 -18.04 5.77
C TRP A 107 0.27 -19.28 4.93
N MET A 108 0.29 -19.16 3.60
CA MET A 108 0.05 -20.27 2.69
C MET A 108 1.08 -21.40 2.85
N ASP A 109 2.36 -21.06 3.04
CA ASP A 109 3.42 -22.05 3.29
C ASP A 109 3.16 -22.86 4.58
N ARG A 110 2.73 -22.18 5.65
CA ARG A 110 2.38 -22.86 6.91
C ARG A 110 1.15 -23.76 6.76
N VAL A 111 0.15 -23.32 5.99
CA VAL A 111 -1.04 -24.14 5.71
C VAL A 111 -0.66 -25.37 4.89
N ALA A 112 0.20 -25.23 3.89
CA ALA A 112 0.69 -26.34 3.09
C ALA A 112 1.45 -27.38 3.93
N ASP A 113 2.32 -26.92 4.83
CA ASP A 113 3.06 -27.81 5.75
C ASP A 113 2.11 -28.54 6.71
N TYR A 114 1.13 -27.84 7.29
CA TYR A 114 0.11 -28.46 8.14
C TYR A 114 -0.69 -29.55 7.39
N VAL A 115 -1.14 -29.28 6.17
CA VAL A 115 -1.88 -30.25 5.34
C VAL A 115 -1.02 -31.47 5.02
N ARG A 116 0.27 -31.27 4.72
CA ARG A 116 1.22 -32.36 4.48
C ARG A 116 1.37 -33.25 5.72
N LEU A 117 1.58 -32.66 6.89
CA LEU A 117 1.71 -33.40 8.16
C LEU A 117 0.44 -34.19 8.49
N GLN A 118 -0.74 -33.60 8.29
CA GLN A 118 -2.02 -34.31 8.48
C GLN A 118 -2.19 -35.49 7.52
N THR A 119 -1.71 -35.36 6.28
CA THR A 119 -1.77 -36.43 5.27
C THR A 119 -0.86 -37.59 5.67
N LEU A 120 0.38 -37.30 6.07
CA LEU A 120 1.33 -38.31 6.56
C LEU A 120 0.82 -39.03 7.81
N GLN A 121 0.20 -38.29 8.75
CA GLN A 121 -0.38 -38.90 9.94
C GLN A 121 -1.49 -39.89 9.57
N LYS A 122 -2.40 -39.52 8.68
CA LYS A 122 -3.46 -40.42 8.20
C LYS A 122 -2.93 -41.66 7.50
N GLU A 123 -1.87 -41.52 6.69
CA GLU A 123 -1.22 -42.65 6.04
C GLU A 123 -0.55 -43.59 7.06
N THR A 124 0.06 -43.02 8.10
CA THR A 124 0.67 -43.79 9.20
C THR A 124 -0.39 -44.54 10.01
N ASP A 125 -1.51 -43.88 10.34
CA ASP A 125 -2.61 -44.48 11.09
C ASP A 125 -3.38 -45.55 10.28
N ALA A 126 -3.28 -45.52 8.96
CA ALA A 126 -3.88 -46.51 8.06
C ALA A 126 -3.05 -47.79 7.91
N LEU A 127 -1.80 -47.82 8.42
CA LEU A 127 -0.97 -49.01 8.38
C LEU A 127 -1.40 -50.00 9.49
N PRO A 128 -1.61 -51.29 9.19
CA PRO A 128 -1.90 -52.28 10.21
C PRO A 128 -0.70 -52.41 11.17
N PRO A 129 -0.93 -52.67 12.48
CA PRO A 129 0.15 -52.86 13.42
C PRO A 129 1.03 -54.02 12.94
N SER A 130 2.33 -53.76 12.85
CA SER A 130 3.34 -54.75 12.48
C SER A 130 3.27 -55.93 13.45
N GLN A 131 2.93 -57.12 12.92
CA GLN A 131 2.95 -58.40 13.64
C GLN A 131 4.37 -58.85 13.95
#